data_AF-A0A6C1PQA0-F1
#
_entry.id   AF-A0A6C1PQA0-F1
#
_cell.length_a   1.000
_cell.length_b   1.000
_cell.length_c   1.000
_cell.angle_alpha   90.00
_cell.angle_beta   90.00
_cell.angle_gamma   90.00
#
_symmetry.space_group_name_H-M   'P 1'
#
loop_
_entity.id
_entity.type
_entity.pdbx_description
1 polymer ?
#
loop_
_entity_poly.entity_id
_entity_poly.type
_entity_poly.pdbx_seq_one_letter_code
_entity_poly.pdbx_strand_id
1 'polypeptide(L)'
;KRPQLEKYEALCKELGHAPAEVALAWLLHNPVVTAPIIGPRTVDQLESAVRATEIRFDDATLAKLDQIFPGPGGEAPKAYAW
;
A
#
# COMPACT_ATOMS: atom_id res chain seq x y z
N LYS A 1 -9.50 -7.10 -12.75
CA LYS A 1 -9.07 -7.01 -11.33
C LYS A 1 -7.94 -7.98 -10.98
N ARG A 2 -8.00 -9.28 -11.32
CA ARG A 2 -6.91 -10.24 -11.05
C ARG A 2 -5.53 -9.83 -11.62
N PRO A 3 -5.39 -9.39 -12.89
CA PRO A 3 -4.06 -9.03 -13.42
C PRO A 3 -3.39 -7.85 -12.70
N GLN A 4 -4.17 -6.96 -12.10
CA GLN A 4 -3.67 -5.82 -11.33
C GLN A 4 -3.11 -6.28 -9.98
N LEU A 5 -3.81 -7.19 -9.30
CA LEU A 5 -3.35 -7.79 -8.06
C LEU A 5 -2.10 -8.65 -8.29
N GLU A 6 -2.00 -9.38 -9.40
CA GLU A 6 -0.81 -10.16 -9.75
C GLU A 6 0.42 -9.27 -9.94
N LYS A 7 0.28 -8.10 -10.60
CA LYS A 7 1.36 -7.12 -10.71
C LYS A 7 1.78 -6.59 -9.34
N TYR A 8 0.82 -6.33 -8.47
CA TYR A 8 1.08 -5.88 -7.11
C TYR A 8 1.81 -6.94 -6.29
N GLU A 9 1.35 -8.19 -6.33
CA GLU A 9 1.98 -9.32 -5.64
C GLU A 9 3.41 -9.59 -6.16
N ALA A 10 3.63 -9.46 -7.47
CA ALA A 10 4.97 -9.56 -8.06
C ALA A 10 5.91 -8.46 -7.55
N LEU A 11 5.45 -7.20 -7.50
CA LEU A 11 6.22 -6.09 -6.93
C LEU A 11 6.52 -6.33 -5.44
N CYS A 12 5.53 -6.77 -4.66
CA CYS A 12 5.75 -7.09 -3.25
C CYS A 12 6.82 -8.18 -3.05
N LYS A 13 6.82 -9.19 -3.93
CA LYS A 13 7.83 -10.24 -3.95
C LYS A 13 9.22 -9.71 -4.32
N GLU A 14 9.33 -8.80 -5.30
CA GLU A 14 10.57 -8.11 -5.64
C GLU A 14 11.13 -7.31 -4.45
N LEU A 15 10.25 -6.66 -3.69
CA LEU A 15 10.60 -5.87 -2.50
C LEU A 15 10.88 -6.74 -1.26
N GLY A 16 10.55 -8.03 -1.28
CA GLY A 16 10.72 -8.93 -0.14
C GLY A 16 9.75 -8.71 1.01
N HIS A 17 8.60 -8.07 0.77
CA HIS A 17 7.63 -7.69 1.79
C HIS A 17 6.25 -8.31 1.52
N ALA A 18 5.47 -8.53 2.58
CA ALA A 18 4.11 -9.03 2.40
C ALA A 18 3.20 -7.94 1.78
N PRO A 19 2.19 -8.30 0.96
CA PRO A 19 1.32 -7.31 0.33
C PRO A 19 0.63 -6.34 1.28
N ALA A 20 0.30 -6.77 2.51
CA ALA A 20 -0.27 -5.88 3.52
C ALA A 20 0.76 -4.88 4.08
N GLU A 21 2.03 -5.29 4.19
CA GLU A 21 3.12 -4.44 4.67
C GLU A 21 3.42 -3.32 3.67
N VAL A 22 3.49 -3.66 2.38
CA VAL A 22 3.70 -2.69 1.29
C VAL A 22 2.55 -1.68 1.22
N ALA A 23 1.30 -2.14 1.36
CA ALA A 23 0.14 -1.25 1.34
C ALA A 23 0.14 -0.28 2.54
N LEU A 24 0.44 -0.78 3.73
CA LEU A 24 0.48 0.04 4.94
C LEU A 24 1.65 1.04 4.90
N ALA A 25 2.81 0.59 4.44
CA ALA A 25 3.96 1.46 4.23
C ALA A 25 3.66 2.56 3.20
N TRP A 26 2.92 2.25 2.14
CA TRP A 26 2.57 3.24 1.10
C TRP A 26 1.67 4.33 1.69
N LEU A 27 0.72 3.92 2.53
CA LEU A 27 -0.15 4.86 3.23
C LEU A 27 0.65 5.73 4.23
N LEU A 28 1.62 5.13 4.93
CA LEU A 28 2.51 5.81 5.88
C LEU A 28 3.53 6.74 5.22
N HIS A 29 3.86 6.53 3.94
CA HIS A 29 4.74 7.42 3.19
C HIS A 29 4.10 8.80 2.94
N ASN A 30 2.77 8.87 2.91
CA ASN A 30 2.05 10.11 2.62
C ASN A 30 2.12 11.09 3.82
N PRO A 31 2.73 12.29 3.66
CA PRO A 31 2.89 13.24 4.77
C PRO A 31 1.57 13.80 5.31
N VAL A 32 0.45 13.70 4.58
CA VAL A 32 -0.86 14.15 5.09
C VAL A 32 -1.57 13.09 5.94
N VAL A 33 -1.04 11.86 5.99
CA VAL A 33 -1.59 10.78 6.80
C VAL A 33 -0.87 10.76 8.15
N THR A 34 -1.59 11.06 9.24
CA THR A 34 -1.01 11.02 10.59
C THR A 34 -0.75 9.59 11.06
N ALA A 35 -1.74 8.71 10.94
CA ALA A 35 -1.61 7.30 11.29
C ALA A 35 -2.74 6.47 10.64
N PRO A 36 -2.45 5.26 10.16
CA PRO A 36 -3.46 4.30 9.73
C PRO A 36 -4.11 3.60 10.93
N ILE A 37 -5.43 3.41 10.88
CA ILE A 37 -6.15 2.57 11.84
C ILE A 37 -6.13 1.13 11.30
N ILE A 38 -5.58 0.20 12.08
CA ILE A 38 -5.48 -1.22 11.72
C ILE A 38 -6.39 -2.08 12.59
N GLY A 39 -6.85 -3.22 12.04
CA GLY A 39 -7.70 -4.18 12.74
C GLY A 39 -7.15 -5.61 12.70
N PRO A 40 -5.96 -5.89 13.25
CA PRO A 40 -5.40 -7.24 13.27
C PRO A 40 -6.25 -8.19 14.14
N ARG A 41 -6.43 -9.42 13.67
CA ARG A 41 -7.10 -10.51 14.41
C ARG A 41 -6.13 -11.50 15.05
N THR A 42 -4.84 -11.39 14.72
CA THR A 42 -3.77 -12.22 15.26
C THR A 42 -2.56 -11.37 15.59
N VAL A 43 -1.67 -11.89 16.44
CA VAL A 43 -0.40 -11.24 16.78
C VAL A 43 0.47 -11.08 15.54
N ASP A 44 0.57 -12.11 14.69
CA ASP A 44 1.35 -12.04 13.45
C ASP A 44 0.91 -10.89 12.52
N GLN A 45 -0.40 -10.58 12.47
CA GLN A 45 -0.91 -9.43 11.71
C GLN A 45 -0.52 -8.10 12.34
N LEU A 46 -0.53 -8.01 13.67
CA LEU A 46 -0.06 -6.84 14.39
C LEU A 46 1.45 -6.63 14.15
N GLU A 47 2.26 -7.68 14.28
CA GLU A 47 3.70 -7.62 14.03
C GLU A 47 4.02 -7.26 12.58
N SER A 48 3.24 -7.76 11.62
CA SER A 48 3.34 -7.38 10.20
C SER A 48 3.06 -5.89 10.00
N ALA A 49 2.04 -5.33 10.67
CA ALA A 49 1.79 -3.90 10.62
C ALA A 49 2.93 -3.07 11.24
N VAL A 50 3.58 -3.57 12.29
CA VAL A 50 4.79 -2.93 12.86
C VAL A 50 5.95 -2.95 11.85
N ARG A 51 6.22 -4.09 11.20
CA ARG A 51 7.28 -4.17 10.16
C ARG A 51 7.08 -3.19 9.02
N ALA A 52 5.83 -2.90 8.65
CA ALA A 52 5.54 -1.92 7.61
C ALA A 52 6.07 -0.51 7.91
N THR A 53 6.22 -0.15 9.18
CA THR A 53 6.71 1.19 9.59
C THR A 53 8.18 1.43 9.25
N GLU A 54 8.95 0.36 9.05
CA GLU A 54 10.37 0.39 8.70
C GLU A 54 10.61 0.39 7.19
N ILE A 55 9.58 0.13 6.39
CA ILE A 55 9.69 0.12 4.92
C ILE A 55 9.84 1.57 4.44
N ARG A 56 10.78 1.78 3.52
CA ARG A 56 11.01 3.04 2.80
C ARG A 56 10.96 2.76 1.31
N PHE A 57 10.21 3.57 0.58
CA PHE A 57 10.16 3.46 -0.88
C PHE A 57 11.12 4.44 -1.53
N ASP A 58 11.70 4.02 -2.64
CA ASP A 58 12.30 4.93 -3.61
C ASP A 58 11.23 5.43 -4.60
N ASP A 59 11.58 6.48 -5.34
CA ASP A 59 10.68 7.08 -6.33
C ASP A 59 10.27 6.10 -7.43
N ALA A 60 11.15 5.15 -7.77
CA ALA A 60 10.88 4.12 -8.77
C ALA A 60 9.77 3.17 -8.32
N THR A 61 9.78 2.76 -7.05
CA THR A 61 8.76 1.89 -6.47
C THR A 61 7.43 2.63 -6.35
N LEU A 62 7.43 3.90 -5.92
CA LEU A 62 6.23 4.72 -5.88
C LEU A 62 5.62 4.88 -7.28
N ALA A 63 6.43 5.18 -8.29
CA ALA A 63 5.97 5.28 -9.67
C ALA A 63 5.39 3.96 -10.20
N LYS A 64 5.96 2.81 -9.82
CA LYS A 64 5.38 1.49 -10.15
C LYS A 64 4.02 1.31 -9.47
N LEU A 65 3.87 1.67 -8.20
CA LEU A 65 2.61 1.58 -7.46
C LEU A 65 1.53 2.47 -8.12
N ASP A 66 1.87 3.69 -8.53
CA ASP A 66 0.96 4.59 -9.25
C ASP A 66 0.52 4.01 -10.60
N GLN A 67 1.42 3.35 -11.34
CA GLN A 67 1.07 2.67 -12.59
C GLN A 67 0.14 1.48 -12.37
N ILE A 68 0.33 0.74 -11.27
CA ILE A 68 -0.55 -0.38 -10.92
C ILE A 68 -1.92 0.15 -10.48
N PHE A 69 -1.97 1.25 -9.71
CA PHE A 69 -3.17 1.84 -9.14
C PHE A 69 -3.30 3.34 -9.48
N PRO A 70 -3.66 3.71 -10.72
CA PRO A 70 -3.73 5.11 -11.16
C PRO A 70 -4.87 5.93 -10.53
N GLY A 71 -5.60 5.35 -9.57
CA GLY A 71 -6.84 5.91 -9.03
C GLY A 71 -8.01 5.89 -10.03
N PRO A 72 -9.21 6.26 -9.58
CA PRO A 72 -10.40 6.37 -10.44
C PRO A 72 -10.38 7.55 -11.41
N GLY A 73 -9.48 8.53 -11.20
CA GLY A 73 -9.44 9.79 -11.95
C GLY A 73 -10.55 10.76 -11.52
N GLY A 74 -10.24 12.06 -11.48
CA GLY A 74 -11.16 13.13 -11.06
C GLY A 74 -11.00 13.56 -9.60
N GLU A 75 -11.83 14.52 -9.16
CA GLU A 75 -11.73 15.13 -7.84
C GLU A 75 -12.31 14.24 -6.74
N ALA A 76 -11.54 14.06 -5.66
CA ALA A 76 -12.05 13.52 -4.41
C ALA A 76 -12.99 14.54 -3.71
N PRO A 77 -14.06 14.09 -3.03
CA PRO A 77 -14.46 12.71 -2.83
C PRO A 77 -15.33 12.14 -3.97
N LYS A 78 -15.80 12.94 -4.93
CA LYS A 78 -16.77 12.50 -5.97
C LYS A 78 -16.28 11.32 -6.80
N ALA A 79 -15.00 11.31 -7.19
CA ALA A 79 -14.39 10.21 -7.92
C ALA A 79 -14.29 8.90 -7.11
N TYR A 80 -14.45 8.99 -5.79
CA TYR A 80 -14.37 7.87 -4.83
C TYR A 80 -15.71 7.59 -4.14
N ALA A 81 -16.77 8.34 -4.48
CA ALA A 81 -18.10 8.10 -4.00
C ALA A 81 -18.67 6.88 -4.73
N TRP A 82 -19.20 5.94 -3.95
CA TRP A 82 -19.86 4.73 -4.44
C TRP A 82 -21.29 5.01 -4.90
#